data_AF-A0A921HJU9-F1
#
_entry.id   AF-A0A921HJU9-F1
#
_cell.length_a   1.000
_cell.length_b   1.000
_cell.length_c   1.000
_cell.angle_alpha   90.00
_cell.angle_beta   90.00
_cell.angle_gamma   90.00
#
_symmetry.space_group_name_H-M   'P 1'
#
loop_
_entity.id
_entity.type
_entity.pdbx_description
1 polymer ?
#
loop_
_entity_poly.entity_id
_entity_poly.type
_entity_poly.pdbx_seq_one_letter_code
_entity_poly.pdbx_strand_id
1 'polypeptide(L)' 'MNEEIKEWKTQSVKHKVAALLIMDGVSFRYTEEDGIVFTAPEEYVRQMVNRLMTCYGCSLKPIITEY' A
#
# COMPACT_ATOMS: atom_id res chain seq x y z
N MET A 1 -0.80 21.92 2.28
CA MET A 1 0.45 21.27 1.83
C MET A 1 0.02 20.39 0.67
N ASN A 2 0.44 20.67 -0.57
CA ASN A 2 0.13 19.77 -1.68
C ASN A 2 1.00 18.53 -1.49
N GLU A 3 0.45 17.50 -0.87
CA GLU A 3 1.16 16.23 -0.78
C GLU A 3 1.26 15.65 -2.18
N GLU A 4 2.49 15.52 -2.66
CA GLU A 4 2.78 14.97 -3.98
C GLU A 4 2.25 13.53 -4.05
N ILE A 5 1.42 13.27 -5.06
CA ILE A 5 0.91 11.92 -5.33
C ILE A 5 2.00 11.18 -6.11
N LYS A 6 2.47 10.06 -5.54
CA LYS A 6 3.47 9.18 -6.13
C LYS A 6 2.84 7.82 -6.48
N GLU A 7 3.48 7.07 -7.37
CA GLU A 7 3.12 5.68 -7.65
C GLU A 7 3.97 4.74 -6.77
N TRP A 8 3.33 3.70 -6.24
CA TRP A 8 3.93 2.78 -5.28
C TRP A 8 3.68 1.35 -5.72
N LYS A 9 4.63 0.46 -5.42
CA LYS A 9 4.48 -0.99 -5.62
C LYS A 9 4.81 -1.81 -4.39
N THR A 10 4.19 -2.99 -4.31
CA THR A 10 4.55 -4.00 -3.32
C THR A 10 4.18 -5.43 -3.73
N GLN A 11 5.12 -6.35 -3.48
CA GLN A 11 4.88 -7.79 -3.49
C GLN A 11 4.55 -8.36 -2.10
N SER A 12 4.68 -7.55 -1.04
CA SER A 12 4.47 -7.95 0.35
C SER A 12 2.99 -8.01 0.70
N VAL A 13 2.58 -9.06 1.42
CA VAL A 13 1.24 -9.20 2.05
C VAL A 13 0.07 -8.71 1.17
N LYS A 14 0.12 -9.00 -0.14
CA LYS A 14 -0.75 -8.44 -1.17
C LYS A 14 -2.24 -8.47 -0.82
N HIS A 15 -2.71 -9.56 -0.22
CA HIS A 15 -4.10 -9.73 0.20
C HIS A 15 -4.56 -8.67 1.22
N LYS A 16 -3.71 -8.29 2.18
CA LYS A 16 -4.04 -7.24 3.18
C LYS A 16 -3.92 -5.84 2.59
N VAL A 17 -2.91 -5.61 1.76
CA VAL A 17 -2.73 -4.33 1.07
C VAL A 17 -3.93 -4.06 0.15
N ALA A 18 -4.29 -5.04 -0.68
CA ALA A 18 -5.47 -4.94 -1.55
C ALA A 18 -6.75 -4.74 -0.75
N ALA A 19 -6.96 -5.49 0.34
CA ALA A 19 -8.13 -5.29 1.20
C ALA A 19 -8.21 -3.85 1.76
N LEU A 20 -7.09 -3.29 2.20
CA LEU A 20 -7.03 -1.93 2.74
C LEU A 20 -7.30 -0.88 1.67
N LEU A 21 -6.71 -1.04 0.48
CA LEU A 21 -6.97 -0.16 -0.67
C LEU A 21 -8.44 -0.19 -1.08
N ILE A 22 -9.09 -1.36 -1.08
CA ILE A 22 -10.52 -1.51 -1.34
C ILE A 22 -11.35 -0.77 -0.28
N MET A 23 -11.04 -0.97 1.01
CA MET A 23 -11.76 -0.31 2.11
C MET A 23 -11.63 1.22 2.07
N ASP A 24 -10.47 1.72 1.68
CA ASP A 24 -10.19 3.16 1.60
C ASP A 24 -10.64 3.78 0.26
N GLY A 25 -11.15 2.98 -0.69
CA GLY A 25 -11.59 3.46 -2.00
C GLY A 25 -10.44 3.91 -2.92
N VAL A 26 -9.23 3.37 -2.73
CA VAL A 26 -8.04 3.70 -3.52
C VAL A 26 -7.90 2.72 -4.68
N SER A 27 -7.89 3.25 -5.90
CA SER A 27 -7.65 2.46 -7.11
C SER A 27 -6.26 1.83 -7.10
N PHE A 28 -6.19 0.57 -7.49
CA PHE A 28 -4.94 -0.16 -7.66
C PHE A 28 -5.05 -1.14 -8.83
N ARG A 29 -3.90 -1.56 -9.34
CA ARG A 29 -3.78 -2.65 -10.31
C ARG A 29 -2.87 -3.75 -9.76
N TYR A 30 -3.02 -4.94 -10.31
CA TYR A 30 -2.12 -6.06 -10.05
C TYR A 30 -1.32 -6.39 -11.31
N THR A 31 -0.02 -6.63 -11.16
CA THR A 31 0.82 -7.27 -12.17
C THR A 31 1.59 -8.43 -11.52
N GLU A 32 1.94 -9.45 -12.29
CA GLU A 32 2.71 -10.59 -11.77
C GLU A 32 4.10 -10.15 -11.28
N GLU A 33 4.74 -9.25 -12.02
CA GLU A 33 6.10 -8.76 -11.77
C GLU A 33 6.18 -7.83 -10.55
N ASP A 34 5.30 -6.82 -10.46
CA ASP A 34 5.40 -5.77 -9.43
C ASP A 34 4.44 -5.97 -8.25
N GLY A 35 3.45 -6.85 -8.38
CA GLY A 35 2.45 -7.09 -7.35
C GLY A 35 1.35 -6.03 -7.38
N ILE A 36 1.05 -5.43 -6.24
CA ILE A 36 0.05 -4.36 -6.15
C ILE A 36 0.71 -3.03 -6.48
N VAL A 37 0.15 -2.30 -7.44
CA VAL A 37 0.59 -0.95 -7.85
C VAL A 37 -0.55 0.04 -7.65
N PHE A 38 -0.29 1.15 -6.98
CA PHE A 38 -1.30 2.17 -6.65
C PHE A 38 -0.68 3.57 -6.53
N THR A 39 -1.51 4.61 -6.62
CA THR A 39 -1.07 6.00 -6.46
C THR A 39 -1.58 6.58 -5.15
N ALA A 40 -0.69 7.17 -4.35
CA ALA A 40 -1.07 7.82 -3.10
C ALA A 40 -0.01 8.82 -2.62
N PRO A 41 -0.37 9.76 -1.74
CA PRO A 41 0.60 10.52 -0.97
C PRO A 41 1.51 9.64 -0.11
N GLU A 42 2.74 10.08 0.15
CA GLU A 42 3.70 9.38 1.01
C GLU A 42 3.17 9.17 2.43
N GLU A 43 2.45 10.16 2.97
CA GLU A 43 1.82 10.08 4.29
C GLU A 43 0.76 8.96 4.36
N TYR A 44 -0.01 8.76 3.28
CA TYR A 44 -0.97 7.66 3.19
C TYR A 44 -0.25 6.31 3.29
N VAL A 45 0.87 6.13 2.58
CA VAL A 45 1.65 4.88 2.62
C VAL A 45 2.24 4.64 4.01
N ARG A 46 2.72 5.69 4.68
CA ARG A 46 3.20 5.61 6.07
C ARG A 46 2.08 5.14 7.02
N GLN A 47 0.88 5.70 6.90
CA GLN A 47 -0.27 5.30 7.72
C GLN A 47 -0.77 3.90 7.37
N MET A 48 -0.76 3.51 6.09
CA MET A 48 -1.08 2.16 5.63
C MET A 48 -0.16 1.14 6.31
N VAL A 49 1.16 1.34 6.29
CA VAL A 49 2.10 0.42 6.94
C VAL A 49 1.81 0.30 8.43
N ASN A 50 1.52 1.41 9.11
CA ASN A 50 1.13 1.40 10.52
C ASN A 50 -0.13 0.58 10.76
N ARG A 51 -1.22 0.85 10.03
CA ARG A 51 -2.49 0.10 10.13
C ARG A 51 -2.28 -1.39 9.86
N LEU A 52 -1.48 -1.75 8.86
CA LEU A 52 -1.18 -3.15 8.53
C LEU A 52 -0.47 -3.88 9.67
N MET A 53 0.47 -3.21 10.34
CA MET A 53 1.18 -3.76 11.49
C MET A 53 0.30 -3.86 12.75
N THR A 54 -0.50 -2.83 13.05
CA THR A 54 -1.23 -2.72 14.32
C THR A 54 -2.64 -3.31 14.27
N CYS A 55 -3.42 -3.01 13.23
CA CYS A 55 -4.83 -3.39 13.14
C CYS A 55 -5.03 -4.71 12.39
N TYR A 56 -4.19 -5.00 11.39
CA TYR A 56 -4.35 -6.17 10.52
C TYR A 56 -3.31 -7.27 10.79
N GLY A 57 -2.48 -7.13 11.83
CA GLY A 57 -1.58 -8.18 12.32
C GLY A 57 -0.61 -8.73 11.26
N CYS A 58 0.02 -7.86 10.47
CA CYS A 58 1.15 -8.26 9.64
C CYS A 58 2.34 -8.67 10.53
N SER A 59 2.79 -9.92 10.44
CA SER A 59 3.94 -10.42 11.21
C SER A 59 5.26 -9.75 10.83
N LEU A 60 5.39 -9.35 9.55
CA LEU A 60 6.54 -8.64 9.01
C LEU A 60 6.09 -7.31 8.42
N LYS A 61 6.94 -6.28 8.58
CA LYS A 61 6.71 -4.96 8.00
C LYS A 61 6.58 -5.07 6.47
N PRO A 62 5.46 -4.63 5.88
CA PRO A 62 5.31 -4.62 4.42
C PRO A 62 6.39 -3.75 3.77
N ILE A 63 7.00 -4.27 2.70
CA ILE A 63 7.95 -3.52 1.87
C ILE A 63 7.16 -2.85 0.76
N ILE A 64 7.03 -1.53 0.82
CA ILE A 64 6.37 -0.71 -0.20
C ILE A 64 7.41 0.29 -0.70
N THR A 65 7.65 0.32 -2.01
CA THR A 65 8.65 1.18 -2.65
C THR A 65 7.98 2.03 -3.71
N GLU A 66 8.56 3.21 -3.97
CA GLU A 66 8.16 4.05 -5.12
C GLU A 66 8.35 3.26 -6.43
N TYR A 67 7.43 3.42 -7.38
CA TYR A 67 7.40 2.68 -8.66
C TYR A 67 8.40 3.23 -9.67
#